data_AF-A0A2E0ZVZ6-F1
#
_entry.id   AF-A0A2E0ZVZ6-F1
#
_cell.length_a   1.000
_cell.length_b   1.000
_cell.length_c   1.000
_cell.angle_alpha   90.00
_cell.angle_beta   90.00
_cell.angle_gamma   90.00
#
_symmetry.space_group_name_H-M   'P 1'
#
loop_
_entity.id
_entity.type
_entity.pdbx_description
1 polymer ?
#
loop_
_entity_poly.entity_id
_entity_poly.type
_entity_poly.pdbx_seq_one_letter_code
_entity_poly.pdbx_strand_id
1 'polypeptide(L)' 'HHLKVERFVPPAEFDELCVFGEKLGFKHVASGPLVRSSYHADKQASSEIHP' A
#
# COMPACT_ATOMS: atom_id res chain seq x y z
N HIS A 1 6.64 -16.51 -20.39
CA HIS A 1 5.60 -15.66 -20.99
C HIS A 1 4.93 -14.90 -19.85
N HIS A 2 4.89 -13.57 -19.89
CA HIS A 2 4.27 -12.77 -18.81
C HIS A 2 2.86 -12.33 -19.23
N LEU A 3 2.01 -12.08 -18.24
CA LEU A 3 0.70 -11.46 -18.49
C LEU A 3 0.87 -10.01 -18.92
N LYS A 4 -0.02 -9.55 -19.79
CA LYS A 4 -0.08 -8.14 -20.19
C LYS A 4 -0.66 -7.33 -19.04
N VAL A 5 -0.26 -6.06 -18.95
CA VAL A 5 -0.85 -5.11 -18.02
C VAL A 5 -2.16 -4.61 -18.61
N GLU A 6 -3.26 -4.78 -17.87
CA GLU A 6 -4.60 -4.37 -18.31
C GLU A 6 -4.88 -2.88 -18.05
N ARG A 7 -4.38 -2.32 -16.93
CA ARG A 7 -4.59 -0.91 -16.56
C ARG A 7 -3.49 -0.36 -15.68
N PHE A 8 -3.14 0.90 -15.90
CA PHE A 8 -2.37 1.73 -14.96
C PHE A 8 -3.34 2.58 -14.15
N VAL A 9 -3.31 2.39 -12.85
CA VAL A 9 -4.21 3.04 -11.89
C VAL A 9 -3.70 4.46 -11.58
N PRO A 10 -4.55 5.51 -11.56
CA PRO A 10 -4.12 6.85 -11.18
C PRO A 10 -3.72 6.89 -9.70
N PRO A 11 -2.80 7.79 -9.29
CA PRO A 11 -2.37 7.91 -7.90
C PRO A 11 -3.52 8.05 -6.89
N ALA A 12 -4.57 8.81 -7.23
CA ALA A 12 -5.71 9.04 -6.35
C ALA A 12 -6.47 7.76 -5.95
N GLU A 13 -6.52 6.76 -6.83
CA GLU A 13 -7.19 5.49 -6.51
C GLU A 13 -6.37 4.68 -5.48
N PHE A 14 -5.04 4.85 -5.44
CA PHE A 14 -4.22 4.28 -4.36
C PHE A 14 -4.53 4.93 -3.01
N ASP A 15 -4.79 6.25 -2.99
CA ASP A 15 -5.17 6.97 -1.76
C ASP A 15 -6.51 6.47 -1.21
N GLU A 16 -7.50 6.28 -2.10
CA GLU A 16 -8.81 5.72 -1.73
C GLU A 16 -8.68 4.31 -1.14
N LEU A 17 -7.83 3.47 -1.75
CA LEU A 17 -7.55 2.12 -1.26
C LEU A 17 -6.84 2.13 0.10
N CYS A 18 -5.97 3.12 0.35
CA CYS A 18 -5.31 3.28 1.65
C CYS A 18 -6.37 3.52 2.75
N VAL A 19 -7.23 4.52 2.54
CA VAL A 19 -8.32 4.87 3.46
C VAL A 19 -9.27 3.68 3.66
N PHE A 20 -9.57 2.94 2.60
CA PHE A 20 -10.40 1.74 2.69
C PHE A 20 -9.75 0.66 3.56
N GLY A 21 -8.46 0.38 3.37
CA GLY A 21 -7.72 -0.59 4.19
C GLY A 21 -7.66 -0.19 5.66
N GLU A 22 -7.41 1.09 5.96
CA GLU A 22 -7.41 1.60 7.34
C GLU A 22 -8.78 1.42 8.00
N LYS A 23 -9.88 1.69 7.28
CA LYS A 23 -11.25 1.48 7.78
C LYS A 23 -11.58 0.01 8.05
N LEU A 24 -10.91 -0.92 7.36
CA LEU A 24 -11.04 -2.36 7.64
C LEU A 24 -10.27 -2.81 8.91
N GLY A 25 -9.47 -1.92 9.51
CA GLY A 25 -8.71 -2.21 10.73
C GLY A 25 -7.31 -2.78 10.49
N PHE A 26 -6.77 -2.66 9.27
CA PHE A 26 -5.36 -2.97 9.03
C PHE A 26 -4.47 -1.99 9.80
N LYS A 27 -3.51 -2.51 10.58
CA LYS A 27 -2.60 -1.69 11.39
C LYS A 27 -1.66 -0.83 10.56
N HIS A 28 -1.27 -1.32 9.38
CA HIS A 28 -0.41 -0.62 8.44
C HIS A 28 -0.89 -0.87 7.02
N VAL A 29 -1.06 0.20 6.25
CA VAL A 29 -1.40 0.14 4.84
C VAL A 29 -0.37 0.95 4.06
N ALA A 30 0.24 0.33 3.06
CA ALA A 30 1.11 1.00 2.11
C ALA A 30 0.49 0.83 0.71
N SER A 31 0.06 1.93 0.12
CA SER A 31 -0.67 1.94 -1.16
C SER A 31 -0.02 2.95 -2.11
N GLY A 32 0.42 2.49 -3.27
CA GLY A 32 1.04 3.35 -4.29
C GLY A 32 1.61 2.55 -5.47
N PRO A 33 1.84 3.20 -6.63
CA PRO A 33 2.17 2.52 -7.88
C PRO A 33 3.52 1.78 -7.87
N LEU A 34 4.44 2.16 -6.99
CA LEU A 34 5.76 1.54 -6.86
C LEU A 34 5.93 0.72 -5.57
N VAL A 35 4.90 0.67 -4.72
CA VAL A 35 4.95 -0.08 -3.46
C VAL A 35 5.17 -1.57 -3.76
N ARG A 36 6.05 -2.18 -2.98
CA ARG A 36 6.35 -3.61 -3.01
C ARG A 36 6.30 -4.14 -1.58
N SER A 37 6.22 -5.45 -1.41
CA SER A 37 6.12 -6.09 -0.08
C SER A 37 7.28 -5.74 0.86
N SER A 38 8.46 -5.44 0.34
CA SER A 38 9.63 -5.04 1.15
C SER A 38 9.70 -3.54 1.45
N TYR A 39 8.81 -2.73 0.88
CA TYR A 39 8.83 -1.28 1.06
C TYR A 39 8.49 -0.94 2.53
N HIS A 40 9.44 -0.32 3.23
CA HIS A 40 9.34 -0.01 4.67
C HIS A 40 9.04 -1.23 5.56
N ALA A 41 9.43 -2.43 5.15
CA ALA A 41 9.18 -3.65 5.94
C ALA A 41 9.87 -3.63 7.31
N ASP A 42 11.01 -2.95 7.41
CA ASP A 42 11.72 -2.65 8.66
C ASP A 42 10.86 -1.81 9.61
N LYS A 43 10.22 -0.74 9.09
CA LYS A 43 9.33 0.13 9.88
C LYS A 43 8.01 -0.56 10.25
N GLN A 44 7.50 -1.42 9.37
CA GLN A 44 6.33 -2.26 9.65
C GLN A 44 6.62 -3.27 10.76
N ALA A 45 7.82 -3.86 10.77
CA ALA A 45 8.24 -4.82 11.78
C ALA A 45 8.57 -4.15 13.12
N SER A 46 9.13 -2.94 13.10
CA SER A 46 9.48 -2.19 14.31
C SER A 46 8.27 -1.60 15.04
N SER A 47 7.08 -1.59 14.41
CA SER A 47 5.88 -0.92 14.96
C SER A 47 6.17 0.52 15.43
N GLU A 48 7.01 1.26 14.71
CA GLU A 48 7.29 2.66 15.04
C GLU A 48 6.03 3.50 14.78
N ILE A 49 5.33 3.75 15.89
CA ILE A 49 4.15 4.59 16.04
C ILE A 49 4.54 6.03 15.68
N HIS A 50 4.01 6.55 14.57
CA HIS A 50 3.74 7.99 14.54
C HIS A 50 2.45 8.21 15.34
N PRO A 51 2.44 9.13 16.33
CA PRO A 51 1.23 9.50 17.06
C PRO A 51 0.19 10.14 16.14
#